data_AF-A0A0B4RCC9-F1
#
_entry.id   AF-A0A0B4RCC9-F1
#
_cell.length_a   1.000
_cell.length_b   1.000
_cell.length_c   1.000
_cell.angle_alpha   90.00
_cell.angle_beta   90.00
_cell.angle_gamma   90.00
#
_symmetry.space_group_name_H-M   'P 1'
#
loop_
_entity.id
_entity.type
_entity.pdbx_description
1 polymer ?
#
loop_
_entity_poly.entity_id
_entity_poly.type
_entity_poly.pdbx_seq_one_letter_code
_entity_poly.pdbx_strand_id
1 'polypeptide(L)'
;MPKAREYWAGAVGVVVSNNKILMVKEKVSKRWSVPFGKIEEGESAQQACIREVREETGIIVSVEKAPHTKKAVIGDYDVEIYYFRCEMCAGEIAYADPDREIE
;
A
#
# COMPACT_ATOMS: atom_id res chain seq x y z
N MET A 1 -5.77 -31.13 -15.57
CA MET A 1 -5.63 -30.53 -14.23
C MET A 1 -5.79 -29.03 -14.39
N PRO A 2 -6.59 -28.32 -13.58
CA PRO A 2 -6.61 -26.85 -13.64
C PRO A 2 -5.21 -26.34 -13.29
N LYS A 3 -4.72 -25.33 -14.03
CA LYS A 3 -3.48 -24.63 -13.69
C LYS A 3 -3.62 -24.03 -12.30
N ALA A 4 -2.59 -24.14 -11.47
CA ALA A 4 -2.53 -23.40 -10.20
C ALA A 4 -2.55 -21.90 -10.50
N ARG A 5 -3.33 -21.14 -9.74
CA ARG A 5 -3.36 -19.68 -9.82
C ARG A 5 -2.08 -19.10 -9.20
N GLU A 6 -1.60 -18.00 -9.75
CA GLU A 6 -0.48 -17.26 -9.18
C GLU A 6 -0.94 -16.54 -7.90
N TYR A 7 -0.05 -16.41 -6.91
CA TYR A 7 -0.36 -15.73 -5.66
C TYR A 7 0.45 -14.44 -5.54
N TRP A 8 -0.19 -13.36 -5.13
CA TRP A 8 0.53 -12.18 -4.67
C TRP A 8 -0.18 -11.52 -3.49
N ALA A 9 0.60 -10.87 -2.64
CA ALA A 9 0.10 -10.14 -1.48
C ALA A 9 0.56 -8.69 -1.50
N GLY A 10 -0.30 -7.80 -1.00
CA GLY A 10 -0.05 -6.37 -0.97
C GLY A 10 -0.40 -5.75 0.38
N ALA A 11 0.20 -4.60 0.66
CA ALA A 11 -0.06 -3.81 1.84
C ALA A 11 -0.56 -2.43 1.45
N VAL A 12 -1.54 -1.92 2.20
CA VAL A 12 -2.21 -0.64 1.96
C VAL A 12 -2.12 0.22 3.21
N GLY A 13 -1.68 1.47 3.05
CA GLY A 13 -1.62 2.48 4.10
C GLY A 13 -2.81 3.44 4.06
N VAL A 14 -3.79 3.25 4.96
CA VAL A 14 -4.86 4.24 5.18
C VAL A 14 -4.38 5.27 6.19
N VAL A 15 -3.64 6.27 5.72
CA VAL A 15 -3.06 7.32 6.56
C VAL A 15 -4.09 8.37 6.89
N VAL A 16 -4.42 8.53 8.17
CA VAL A 16 -5.39 9.51 8.66
C VAL A 16 -4.66 10.62 9.42
N SER A 17 -4.93 11.88 9.06
CA SER A 17 -4.42 13.05 9.76
C SER A 17 -5.41 14.21 9.66
N ASN A 18 -5.76 14.85 10.77
CA ASN A 18 -6.68 16.00 10.82
C ASN A 18 -8.02 15.75 10.07
N ASN A 19 -8.64 14.58 10.27
CA ASN A 19 -9.85 14.14 9.57
C ASN A 19 -9.73 14.09 8.03
N LYS A 20 -8.51 13.99 7.50
CA LYS A 20 -8.21 13.78 6.09
C LYS A 20 -7.51 12.44 5.90
N ILE A 21 -7.62 11.90 4.68
CA ILE A 21 -6.92 10.69 4.25
C ILE A 21 -5.88 11.09 3.22
N LEU A 22 -4.67 10.56 3.35
CA LEU A 22 -3.62 10.71 2.34
C LEU A 22 -3.98 9.89 1.11
N MET A 23 -3.91 10.51 -0.06
CA MET A 23 -4.14 9.85 -1.33
C MET A 23 -2.99 10.14 -2.28
N VAL A 24 -2.69 9.17 -3.13
CA VAL A 24 -1.76 9.28 -4.25
C VAL A 24 -2.54 9.20 -5.55
N LYS A 25 -2.00 9.79 -6.62
CA LYS A 25 -2.62 9.73 -7.92
C LYS A 25 -1.79 8.81 -8.82
N GLU A 26 -2.39 7.74 -9.28
CA GLU A 26 -1.70 6.78 -10.14
C GLU A 26 -1.39 7.42 -11.51
N LYS A 27 -0.17 7.22 -11.98
CA LYS A 27 0.31 7.85 -13.21
C LYS A 27 -0.40 7.32 -14.45
N VAL A 28 -0.69 6.01 -14.50
CA VAL A 28 -1.28 5.34 -15.65
C VAL A 28 -2.80 5.51 -15.67
N SER A 29 -3.46 5.14 -14.56
CA SER A 29 -4.92 5.16 -14.50
C SER A 29 -5.50 6.55 -14.28
N LYS A 30 -4.68 7.51 -13.81
CA LYS A 30 -5.08 8.85 -13.35
C LYS A 30 -6.09 8.85 -12.22
N ARG A 31 -6.29 7.70 -11.56
CA ARG A 31 -7.19 7.56 -10.42
C ARG A 31 -6.48 7.90 -9.13
N TRP A 32 -7.27 8.36 -8.16
CA TRP A 32 -6.81 8.51 -6.80
C TRP A 32 -6.92 7.17 -6.08
N SER A 33 -5.86 6.79 -5.40
CA SER A 33 -5.76 5.61 -4.55
C SER A 33 -5.12 6.00 -3.21
N VAL A 34 -5.17 5.09 -2.25
CA VAL A 34 -4.36 5.18 -1.03
C VAL A 34 -3.00 4.57 -1.33
N PRO A 35 -1.92 4.99 -0.62
CA PRO A 35 -0.61 4.39 -0.82
C PRO A 35 -0.63 2.87 -0.65
N PHE A 36 -0.07 2.15 -1.61
CA PHE A 36 -0.07 0.69 -1.59
C PHE A 36 1.01 0.10 -2.48
N GLY A 37 1.41 -1.13 -2.17
CA GLY A 37 2.28 -1.89 -3.05
C GLY A 37 2.38 -3.35 -2.65
N LYS A 38 3.27 -4.06 -3.34
CA LYS A 38 3.49 -5.49 -3.11
C LYS A 38 4.28 -5.69 -1.83
N ILE A 39 4.00 -6.79 -1.15
CA ILE A 39 4.88 -7.28 -0.08
C ILE A 39 6.07 -7.96 -0.74
N GLU A 40 7.27 -7.44 -0.50
CA GLU A 40 8.52 -8.00 -1.01
C GLU A 40 9.00 -9.21 -0.19
N GLU A 41 10.00 -9.92 -0.72
CA GLU A 41 10.57 -11.08 -0.04
C GLU A 41 11.28 -10.65 1.26
N GLY A 42 10.90 -11.28 2.37
CA GLY A 42 11.54 -11.06 3.67
C GLY A 42 10.96 -9.91 4.50
N GLU A 43 9.97 -9.17 4.01
CA GLU A 43 9.25 -8.17 4.79
C GLU A 43 7.86 -8.65 5.26
N SER A 44 7.42 -8.11 6.39
CA SER A 44 6.03 -8.25 6.86
C SER A 44 5.11 -7.28 6.13
N ALA A 45 3.80 -7.57 6.10
CA ALA A 45 2.81 -6.65 5.55
C ALA A 45 2.86 -5.25 6.19
N GLN A 46 3.21 -5.18 7.48
CA GLN A 46 3.38 -3.90 8.18
C GLN A 46 4.62 -3.14 7.68
N GLN A 47 5.74 -3.83 7.45
CA GLN A 47 6.95 -3.22 6.90
C GLN A 47 6.71 -2.71 5.48
N ALA A 48 6.05 -3.51 4.64
CA ALA A 48 5.65 -3.12 3.28
C ALA A 48 4.80 -1.84 3.32
N CYS A 49 3.76 -1.79 4.17
CA CYS A 49 2.92 -0.60 4.33
C CYS A 49 3.72 0.66 4.68
N ILE A 50 4.70 0.56 5.58
CA ILE A 50 5.52 1.71 6.00
C ILE A 50 6.44 2.15 4.85
N ARG A 51 7.04 1.20 4.15
CA ARG A 51 7.94 1.44 3.02
C ARG A 51 7.19 2.14 1.89
N GLU A 52 6.08 1.58 1.43
CA GLU A 52 5.27 2.12 0.32
C GLU A 52 4.79 3.54 0.61
N VAL A 53 4.19 3.78 1.78
CA VAL A 53 3.75 5.13 2.16
C VAL A 53 4.90 6.12 2.10
N ARG A 54 6.09 5.74 2.57
CA ARG A 54 7.25 6.62 2.59
C ARG A 54 7.81 6.86 1.19
N GLU A 55 7.93 5.83 0.37
CA GLU A 55 8.46 5.92 -1.00
C GLU A 55 7.55 6.79 -1.87
N GLU A 56 6.24 6.53 -1.83
CA GLU A 56 5.27 7.23 -2.65
C GLU A 56 5.03 8.69 -2.21
N THR A 57 5.10 8.98 -0.91
CA THR A 57 4.60 10.26 -0.39
C THR A 57 5.60 11.07 0.43
N GLY A 58 6.72 10.48 0.83
CA GLY A 58 7.68 11.07 1.76
C GLY A 58 7.21 11.05 3.23
N ILE A 59 6.00 10.56 3.51
CA ILE A 59 5.40 10.57 4.84
C ILE A 59 5.85 9.37 5.67
N ILE A 60 6.20 9.63 6.92
CA ILE A 60 6.55 8.60 7.91
C ILE A 60 5.32 8.34 8.78
N VAL A 61 4.92 7.07 8.85
CA VAL A 61 3.71 6.66 9.58
C VAL A 61 4.00 5.66 10.69
N SER A 62 3.13 5.65 11.70
CA SER A 62 2.95 4.52 12.61
C SER A 62 1.75 3.71 12.15
N VAL A 63 1.79 2.41 12.39
CA VAL A 63 0.80 1.45 11.89
C VAL A 63 0.12 0.80 13.08
N GLU A 64 -1.21 0.69 13.04
CA GLU A 64 -1.94 -0.12 14.01
C GLU A 64 -1.58 -1.61 13.86
N LYS A 65 -1.59 -2.36 14.98
CA LYS A 65 -1.11 -3.74 15.01
C LYS A 65 -1.92 -4.72 14.15
N ALA A 66 -3.21 -4.47 13.93
CA ALA A 66 -4.10 -5.41 13.27
C ALA A 66 -4.63 -4.82 11.95
N PRO A 67 -4.31 -5.43 10.80
CA PRO A 67 -4.89 -5.01 9.52
C PRO A 67 -6.30 -5.56 9.36
N HIS A 68 -7.08 -4.89 8.52
CA HIS A 68 -8.19 -5.55 7.82
C HIS A 68 -7.63 -6.33 6.62
N THR A 69 -7.97 -7.61 6.48
CA THR A 69 -7.48 -8.46 5.38
C THR A 69 -8.58 -8.75 4.39
N LYS A 70 -8.31 -8.51 3.10
CA LYS A 70 -9.19 -8.88 1.99
C LYS A 70 -8.52 -9.94 1.12
N LYS A 71 -9.20 -11.06 0.91
CA LYS A 71 -8.79 -12.09 -0.07
C LYS A 71 -9.73 -12.04 -1.26
N ALA A 72 -9.20 -12.14 -2.47
CA ALA A 72 -9.96 -12.11 -3.71
C ALA A 72 -9.29 -12.94 -4.80
N VAL A 73 -10.06 -13.32 -5.82
CA VAL A 73 -9.54 -13.87 -7.07
C VAL A 73 -9.66 -12.80 -8.15
N ILE A 74 -8.55 -12.40 -8.76
CA ILE A 74 -8.49 -11.39 -9.81
C ILE A 74 -7.82 -12.01 -11.04
N GLY A 75 -8.62 -12.33 -12.06
CA GLY A 75 -8.12 -13.08 -13.21
C GLY A 75 -7.58 -14.45 -12.79
N ASP A 76 -6.31 -14.71 -13.09
CA ASP A 76 -5.60 -15.94 -12.73
C ASP A 76 -4.82 -15.84 -11.41
N TYR A 77 -5.08 -14.80 -10.61
CA TYR A 77 -4.38 -14.54 -9.36
C TYR A 77 -5.27 -14.74 -8.13
N ASP A 78 -4.74 -15.43 -7.12
CA ASP A 78 -5.19 -15.36 -5.74
C ASP A 78 -4.49 -14.16 -5.07
N VAL A 79 -5.26 -13.21 -4.55
CA VAL A 79 -4.78 -11.93 -4.04
C VAL A 79 -5.15 -11.76 -2.58
N GLU A 80 -4.18 -11.39 -1.74
CA GLU A 80 -4.38 -11.05 -0.34
C GLU A 80 -3.87 -9.65 -0.03
N ILE A 81 -4.75 -8.74 0.37
CA ILE A 81 -4.42 -7.34 0.67
C ILE A 81 -4.63 -7.06 2.16
N TYR A 82 -3.61 -6.48 2.79
CA TYR A 82 -3.62 -6.05 4.18
C TYR A 82 -3.77 -4.53 4.27
N TYR A 83 -4.90 -4.08 4.79
CA TYR A 83 -5.21 -2.67 5.00
C TYR A 83 -4.86 -2.28 6.43
N PHE A 84 -3.93 -1.35 6.57
CA PHE A 84 -3.57 -0.80 7.86
C PHE A 84 -4.08 0.61 8.04
N ARG A 85 -4.64 0.90 9.22
CA ARG A 85 -4.83 2.28 9.66
C ARG A 85 -3.49 2.81 10.12
N CYS A 86 -3.13 3.97 9.59
CA CYS A 86 -1.86 4.62 9.84
C CYS A 86 -2.06 6.03 10.39
N GLU A 87 -1.19 6.44 11.31
CA GLU A 87 -1.13 7.81 11.79
C GLU A 87 0.18 8.45 11.33
N MET A 88 0.08 9.68 10.83
CA MET A 88 1.25 10.44 10.40
C MET A 88 2.11 10.83 11.60
N CYS A 89 3.38 10.44 11.58
CA CYS A 89 4.34 10.76 12.64
C CYS A 89 5.26 11.92 12.26
N ALA A 90 5.69 11.99 11.01
CA ALA A 90 6.64 12.97 10.50
C ALA A 90 6.64 12.99 8.96
N GLY A 91 7.48 13.86 8.39
CA GLY A 91 7.67 13.99 6.95
C GLY A 91 6.96 15.20 6.37
N GLU A 92 7.40 15.60 5.19
CA GLU A 92 6.73 16.57 4.32
C GLU A 92 6.38 15.85 3.03
N ILE A 93 5.36 16.33 2.32
CA ILE A 93 4.98 15.75 1.03
C ILE A 93 6.18 15.88 0.09
N ALA A 94 6.79 14.75 -0.23
CA ALA A 94 7.95 14.66 -1.08
C ALA A 94 7.80 13.44 -1.99
N TYR A 95 7.91 13.66 -3.29
CA TYR A 95 7.77 12.63 -4.30
C TYR A 95 9.09 11.87 -4.44
N ALA A 96 9.14 10.65 -3.93
CA ALA A 96 10.31 9.76 -4.03
C ALA A 96 9.91 8.41 -4.61
N ASP A 97 9.05 8.43 -5.62
CA ASP A 97 8.48 7.28 -6.34
C ASP A 97 9.57 6.50 -7.11
N PRO A 98 10.11 5.40 -6.55
CA PRO A 98 11.26 4.70 -7.10
C PRO A 98 10.86 3.79 -8.27
N ASP A 99 9.63 3.27 -8.27
CA ASP A 99 9.06 2.42 -9.31
C ASP A 99 8.23 3.19 -10.36
N ARG A 100 7.97 4.48 -10.12
CA ARG A 100 7.36 5.46 -11.03
C ARG A 100 5.86 5.19 -11.29
N GLU A 101 5.16 4.64 -10.31
CA GLU A 101 3.74 4.25 -10.42
C GLU A 101 2.75 5.40 -10.16
N ILE A 102 3.16 6.48 -9.51
CA ILE A 102 2.29 7.60 -9.09
C ILE A 102 2.77 8.96 -9.64
N GLU A 103 1.97 10.03 -9.53
CA GLU A 103 2.27 11.41 -10.02
C GLU A 103 1.79 12.54 -9.08
#